data_AF-A0A972SJT8-F1
#
_entry.id   AF-A0A972SJT8-F1
#
_cell.length_a   1.000
_cell.length_b   1.000
_cell.length_c   1.000
_cell.angle_alpha   90.00
_cell.angle_beta   90.00
_cell.angle_gamma   90.00
#
_symmetry.space_group_name_H-M   'P 1'
#
loop_
_entity.id
_entity.type
_entity.pdbx_description
1 polymer ?
#
loop_
_entity_poly.entity_id
_entity_poly.type
_entity_poly.pdbx_seq_one_letter_code
_entity_poly.pdbx_strand_id
1 'polypeptide(L)'
;MTEKKFPGVWGGILCRKRYIDEKLIESIGQIEALVNLGAGFDTRAYRLAPIARIPVWEVDQPQNIEAKRRRLRKLFGEIPENVTLVPIDFDQQTPAIVLPTCGYSIGKRTFFIWEGVTQSEGIAGSPEVTTRRVLDGGGRLGPVRSSRFFQCRLSVSMWPARHCDGGPM
;
A
#
# COMPACT_ATOMS: atom_id res chain seq x y z
N MET A 1 -18.30 12.40 14.18
CA MET A 1 -19.07 11.26 13.65
C MET A 1 -19.20 10.25 14.79
N THR A 2 -20.41 9.94 15.25
CA THR A 2 -20.65 9.20 16.51
C THR A 2 -21.07 7.76 16.24
N GLU A 3 -20.69 6.79 17.09
CA GLU A 3 -21.13 5.38 17.01
C GLU A 3 -22.67 5.27 16.91
N LYS A 4 -23.40 6.17 17.56
CA LYS A 4 -24.87 6.29 17.45
C LYS A 4 -25.38 6.57 16.04
N LYS A 5 -24.59 7.22 15.18
CA LYS A 5 -24.98 7.60 13.81
C LYS A 5 -24.54 6.57 12.76
N PHE A 6 -23.51 5.78 13.04
CA PHE A 6 -22.97 4.77 12.13
C PHE A 6 -22.45 3.56 12.92
N PRO A 7 -23.36 2.72 13.46
CA PRO A 7 -22.98 1.61 14.30
C PRO A 7 -22.07 0.62 13.56
N GLY A 8 -21.00 0.19 14.22
CA GLY A 8 -20.03 -0.77 13.66
C GLY A 8 -18.96 -0.16 12.76
N VAL A 9 -19.05 1.11 12.34
CA VAL A 9 -17.99 1.75 11.53
C VAL A 9 -16.68 1.84 12.32
N TRP A 10 -16.75 2.25 13.59
CA TRP A 10 -15.57 2.34 14.45
C TRP A 10 -14.98 0.95 14.73
N GLY A 11 -15.83 -0.04 15.02
CA GLY A 11 -15.40 -1.43 15.17
C GLY A 11 -14.70 -1.96 13.91
N GLY A 12 -15.29 -1.74 12.73
CA GLY A 12 -14.71 -2.13 11.44
C GLY A 12 -13.36 -1.47 11.16
N ILE A 13 -13.22 -0.17 11.47
CA ILE A 13 -11.94 0.53 11.36
C ILE A 13 -10.89 -0.12 12.27
N LEU A 14 -11.22 -0.37 13.54
CA LEU A 14 -10.28 -0.97 14.50
C LEU A 14 -9.88 -2.40 14.09
N CYS A 15 -10.84 -3.24 13.73
CA CYS A 15 -10.59 -4.61 13.29
C CYS A 15 -9.69 -4.65 12.05
N ARG A 16 -9.96 -3.79 11.06
CA ARG A 16 -9.12 -3.67 9.86
C ARG A 16 -7.71 -3.21 10.21
N LYS A 17 -7.58 -2.19 11.07
CA LYS A 17 -6.28 -1.68 11.50
C LYS A 17 -5.45 -2.77 12.17
N ARG A 18 -6.07 -3.49 13.12
CA ARG A 18 -5.47 -4.61 13.85
C ARG A 18 -5.07 -5.76 12.94
N TYR A 19 -5.95 -6.18 12.02
CA TYR A 19 -5.66 -7.28 11.10
C TYR A 19 -4.43 -6.98 10.23
N ILE A 20 -4.34 -5.76 9.69
CA ILE A 20 -3.18 -5.33 8.91
C ILE A 20 -1.91 -5.32 9.78
N ASP A 21 -1.99 -4.84 11.02
CA ASP A 21 -0.84 -4.86 11.94
C ASP A 21 -0.37 -6.29 12.21
N GLU A 22 -1.28 -7.21 12.49
CA GLU A 22 -0.97 -8.63 12.74
C GLU A 22 -0.28 -9.25 11.52
N LYS A 23 -0.82 -9.06 10.31
CA LYS A 23 -0.21 -9.58 9.08
C LYS A 23 1.13 -8.94 8.73
N LEU A 24 1.28 -7.65 9.00
CA LEU A 24 2.54 -6.98 8.82
C LEU A 24 3.59 -7.55 9.77
N ILE A 25 3.27 -7.68 11.06
CA ILE A 25 4.18 -8.24 12.09
C ILE A 25 4.55 -9.69 11.77
N GLU A 26 3.59 -10.53 11.41
CA GLU A 26 3.83 -11.93 11.02
C GLU A 26 4.79 -12.06 9.81
N SER A 27 4.79 -11.07 8.92
CA SER A 27 5.62 -11.06 7.72
C SER A 27 7.04 -10.51 7.96
N ILE A 28 7.31 -9.92 9.12
CA ILE A 28 8.64 -9.38 9.46
C ILE A 28 9.67 -10.51 9.43
N GLY A 29 10.80 -10.25 8.78
CA GLY A 29 11.86 -11.24 8.52
C GLY A 29 11.72 -11.97 7.17
N GLN A 30 10.53 -11.91 6.54
CA GLN A 30 10.31 -12.45 5.18
C GLN A 30 10.31 -11.34 4.13
N ILE A 31 9.95 -10.13 4.52
CA ILE A 31 9.86 -8.94 3.66
C ILE A 31 11.10 -8.05 3.78
N GLU A 32 11.39 -7.33 2.70
CA GLU A 32 12.53 -6.42 2.54
C GLU A 32 12.11 -4.95 2.44
N ALA A 33 10.80 -4.69 2.29
CA ALA A 33 10.24 -3.35 2.15
C ALA A 33 8.76 -3.32 2.57
N LEU A 34 8.32 -2.14 3.01
CA LEU A 34 6.92 -1.80 3.23
C LEU A 34 6.54 -0.61 2.34
N VAL A 35 5.46 -0.74 1.57
CA VAL A 35 4.87 0.37 0.82
C VAL A 35 3.44 0.60 1.32
N ASN A 36 3.17 1.79 1.83
CA ASN A 36 1.85 2.20 2.32
C ASN A 36 1.23 3.22 1.36
N LEU A 37 0.28 2.78 0.55
CA LEU A 37 -0.41 3.59 -0.46
C LEU A 37 -1.61 4.30 0.17
N GLY A 38 -1.68 5.62 -0.03
CA GLY A 38 -2.64 6.49 0.65
C GLY A 38 -2.42 6.48 2.17
N ALA A 39 -1.15 6.58 2.58
CA ALA A 39 -0.76 6.44 3.98
C ALA A 39 -1.42 7.45 4.92
N GLY A 40 -1.83 8.62 4.40
CA GLY A 40 -2.41 9.72 5.16
C GLY A 40 -1.63 9.98 6.44
N PHE A 41 -2.34 9.92 7.56
CA PHE A 41 -1.75 10.02 8.91
C PHE A 41 -1.64 8.67 9.63
N ASP A 42 -1.49 7.58 8.89
CA ASP A 42 -1.11 6.29 9.44
C ASP A 42 0.21 6.42 10.22
N THR A 43 0.25 5.79 11.39
CA THR A 43 1.37 5.86 12.33
C THR A 43 2.11 4.54 12.50
N ARG A 44 1.75 3.49 11.75
CA ARG A 44 2.36 2.15 11.85
C ARG A 44 3.88 2.17 11.81
N ALA A 45 4.46 2.90 10.86
CA ALA A 45 5.90 3.03 10.68
C ALA A 45 6.61 3.61 11.92
N TYR A 46 5.90 4.37 12.75
CA TYR A 46 6.44 5.06 13.93
C TYR A 46 6.12 4.36 15.25
N ARG A 47 5.09 3.49 15.29
CA ARG A 47 4.64 2.84 16.54
C ARG A 47 4.96 1.34 16.63
N LEU A 48 5.14 0.65 15.50
CA LEU A 48 5.42 -0.78 15.48
C LEU A 48 6.93 -1.00 15.43
N ALA A 49 7.53 -1.28 16.58
CA ALA A 49 8.98 -1.45 16.72
C ALA A 49 9.63 -2.41 15.70
N PRO A 50 9.00 -3.54 15.29
CA PRO A 50 9.59 -4.41 14.26
C PRO A 50 9.78 -3.74 12.88
N ILE A 51 9.00 -2.70 12.56
CA ILE A 51 9.05 -2.00 11.26
C ILE A 51 10.28 -1.08 11.16
N ALA A 52 10.81 -0.60 12.28
CA ALA A 52 11.96 0.31 12.29
C ALA A 52 13.21 -0.26 11.59
N ARG A 53 13.25 -1.57 11.33
CA ARG A 53 14.38 -2.29 10.70
C ARG A 53 14.25 -2.44 9.19
N ILE A 54 13.10 -2.12 8.60
CA ILE A 54 12.87 -2.23 7.15
C ILE A 54 12.58 -0.86 6.55
N PRO A 55 12.99 -0.62 5.29
CA PRO A 55 12.65 0.61 4.61
C PRO A 55 11.14 0.68 4.30
N VAL A 56 10.56 1.85 4.52
CA VAL A 56 9.15 2.16 4.39
C VAL A 56 8.96 3.31 3.41
N TRP A 57 8.07 3.14 2.44
CA TRP A 57 7.60 4.24 1.59
C TRP A 57 6.16 4.54 1.94
N GLU A 58 5.91 5.75 2.43
CA GLU A 58 4.56 6.27 2.65
C GLU A 58 4.17 7.17 1.49
N VAL A 59 3.19 6.72 0.72
CA VAL A 59 2.80 7.32 -0.56
C VAL A 59 1.44 8.00 -0.39
N ASP A 60 1.35 9.28 -0.70
CA ASP A 60 0.09 10.04 -0.63
C ASP A 60 0.15 11.34 -1.44
N GLN A 61 -0.97 12.05 -1.53
CA GLN A 61 -1.08 13.38 -2.12
C GLN A 61 -0.06 14.36 -1.52
N PRO A 62 0.52 15.27 -2.32
CA PRO A 62 1.55 16.21 -1.85
C PRO A 62 1.16 17.00 -0.59
N GLN A 63 -0.10 17.41 -0.49
CA GLN A 63 -0.64 18.17 0.63
C GLN A 63 -0.61 17.34 1.94
N ASN A 64 -0.97 16.05 1.86
CA ASN A 64 -0.94 15.13 2.99
C ASN A 64 0.50 14.84 3.42
N ILE A 65 1.40 14.59 2.46
CA ILE A 65 2.82 14.37 2.72
C ILE A 65 3.45 15.59 3.41
N GLU A 66 3.17 16.81 2.95
CA GLU A 66 3.72 18.01 3.57
C GLU A 66 3.16 18.25 4.98
N ALA A 67 1.85 18.03 5.17
CA ALA A 67 1.25 18.08 6.50
C ALA A 67 1.85 17.03 7.45
N LYS A 68 2.10 15.81 6.97
CA LYS A 68 2.72 14.73 7.75
C LYS A 68 4.18 15.06 8.09
N ARG A 69 4.97 15.52 7.11
CA ARG A 69 6.36 15.95 7.30
C ARG A 69 6.51 16.98 8.41
N ARG A 70 5.67 18.03 8.42
CA ARG A 70 5.68 19.06 9.48
C ARG A 70 5.39 18.46 10.86
N ARG A 71 4.42 17.54 10.95
CA ARG A 71 4.07 16.87 12.23
C ARG A 71 5.19 15.96 12.71
N LEU A 72 5.80 15.17 11.82
CA LEU A 72 6.90 14.29 12.18
C LEU A 72 8.12 15.08 12.66
N ARG A 73 8.53 16.13 11.95
CA ARG A 73 9.62 17.01 12.40
C ARG A 73 9.33 17.66 13.75
N LYS A 74 8.08 18.04 14.02
CA LYS A 74 7.69 18.58 15.32
C LYS A 74 7.78 17.54 16.45
N LEU A 75 7.48 16.27 16.17
CA LEU A 75 7.43 15.20 17.16
C LEU A 75 8.79 14.52 17.38
N PHE A 76 9.57 14.32 16.32
CA PHE A 76 10.80 13.53 16.29
C PHE A 76 12.05 14.36 15.94
N GLY A 77 11.91 15.67 15.65
CA GLY A 77 12.99 16.52 15.13
C GLY A 77 13.24 16.32 13.63
N GLU A 78 13.19 15.07 13.18
CA GLU A 78 13.39 14.67 11.79
C GLU A 78 12.40 13.58 11.35
N ILE A 79 12.51 13.15 10.09
CA ILE A 79 11.79 11.97 9.61
C ILE A 79 12.68 10.76 9.93
N PRO A 80 12.15 9.69 10.55
CA PRO A 80 12.92 8.48 10.80
C PRO A 80 13.61 7.97 9.53
N GLU A 81 14.88 7.58 9.64
CA GLU A 81 15.74 7.25 8.49
C GLU A 81 15.19 6.13 7.61
N ASN A 82 14.45 5.18 8.20
CA ASN A 82 13.84 4.08 7.47
C ASN A 82 12.55 4.49 6.73
N VAL A 83 12.08 5.73 6.84
CA VAL A 83 10.82 6.21 6.24
C VAL A 83 11.09 7.23 5.14
N THR A 84 10.63 6.91 3.93
CA THR A 84 10.60 7.81 2.78
C THR A 84 9.16 8.27 2.53
N LEU A 85 8.93 9.60 2.61
CA LEU A 85 7.64 10.20 2.28
C LEU A 85 7.58 10.53 0.79
N VAL A 86 6.66 9.90 0.06
CA VAL A 86 6.56 9.95 -1.40
C VAL A 86 5.30 10.73 -1.80
N PRO A 87 5.41 11.98 -2.27
CA PRO A 87 4.28 12.70 -2.83
C PRO A 87 3.91 12.11 -4.20
N ILE A 88 2.64 11.79 -4.40
CA ILE A 88 2.09 11.32 -5.67
C ILE A 88 0.72 11.94 -5.94
N ASP A 89 0.46 12.30 -7.19
CA ASP A 89 -0.88 12.54 -7.70
C ASP A 89 -1.41 11.24 -8.32
N PHE A 90 -2.32 10.54 -7.63
CA PHE A 90 -2.87 9.26 -8.10
C PHE A 90 -3.72 9.39 -9.37
N ASP A 91 -4.19 10.60 -9.72
CA ASP A 91 -4.97 10.83 -10.95
C ASP A 91 -4.06 10.92 -12.19
N GLN A 92 -2.82 11.38 -12.00
CA GLN A 92 -1.89 11.68 -13.09
C GLN A 92 -0.67 10.75 -13.14
N GLN A 93 -0.38 10.06 -12.03
CA GLN A 93 0.86 9.31 -11.86
C GLN A 93 0.57 7.89 -11.35
N THR A 94 1.50 6.98 -11.63
CA THR A 94 1.42 5.60 -11.14
C THR A 94 2.52 5.32 -10.11
N PRO A 95 2.23 4.61 -9.01
CA PRO A 95 3.25 4.23 -8.03
C PRO A 95 4.41 3.44 -8.65
N ALA A 96 4.14 2.65 -9.69
CA ALA A 96 5.16 1.86 -10.40
C ALA A 96 6.25 2.74 -11.06
N ILE A 97 5.92 3.97 -11.45
CA ILE A 97 6.86 4.93 -12.01
C ILE A 97 7.51 5.78 -10.92
N VAL A 98 6.73 6.26 -9.94
CA VAL A 98 7.21 7.19 -8.91
C VAL A 98 8.12 6.51 -7.89
N LEU A 99 7.76 5.33 -7.39
CA LEU A 99 8.51 4.66 -6.32
C LEU A 99 9.99 4.41 -6.68
N PRO A 100 10.35 3.91 -7.88
CA PRO A 100 11.75 3.76 -8.28
C PRO A 100 12.57 5.06 -8.20
N THR A 101 11.98 6.21 -8.51
CA THR A 101 12.66 7.52 -8.40
C THR A 101 12.96 7.90 -6.96
N CYS A 102 12.29 7.27 -6.00
CA CYS A 102 12.44 7.46 -4.55
C CYS A 102 13.25 6.31 -3.89
N GLY A 103 14.04 5.56 -4.64
CA GLY A 103 14.92 4.52 -4.13
C GLY A 103 14.25 3.18 -3.81
N TYR A 104 12.98 3.00 -4.18
CA TYR A 104 12.33 1.69 -4.14
C TYR A 104 12.82 0.80 -5.29
N SER A 105 13.06 -0.49 -5.03
CA SER A 105 13.41 -1.45 -6.07
C SER A 105 12.30 -2.48 -6.22
N ILE A 106 11.84 -2.68 -7.46
CA ILE A 106 10.75 -3.61 -7.80
C ILE A 106 11.11 -5.08 -7.44
N GLY A 107 12.39 -5.41 -7.34
CA GLY A 107 12.84 -6.77 -6.96
C GLY A 107 12.71 -7.12 -5.48
N LYS A 108 12.35 -6.17 -4.60
CA LYS A 108 12.21 -6.41 -3.16
C LYS A 108 10.94 -7.20 -2.85
N ARG A 109 11.03 -8.19 -1.96
CA ARG A 109 9.85 -8.82 -1.34
C ARG A 109 9.13 -7.77 -0.49
N THR A 110 8.04 -7.22 -1.01
CA THR A 110 7.43 -6.02 -0.46
C THR A 110 6.05 -6.32 0.11
N PHE A 111 5.79 -5.84 1.32
CA PHE A 111 4.45 -5.80 1.88
C PHE A 111 3.76 -4.51 1.44
N PHE A 112 2.63 -4.62 0.75
CA PHE A 112 1.83 -3.48 0.32
C PHE A 112 0.62 -3.30 1.23
N ILE A 113 0.42 -2.07 1.73
CA ILE A 113 -0.82 -1.64 2.37
C ILE A 113 -1.54 -0.70 1.41
N TRP A 114 -2.83 -0.98 1.18
CA TRP A 114 -3.72 -0.09 0.44
C TRP A 114 -5.04 0.01 1.20
N GLU A 115 -5.03 0.78 2.29
CA GLU A 115 -6.14 0.87 3.24
C GLU A 115 -6.93 2.18 3.05
N GLY A 116 -8.23 2.08 2.77
CA GLY A 116 -9.14 3.24 2.84
C GLY A 116 -9.10 4.22 1.66
N VAL A 117 -8.28 3.95 0.64
CA VAL A 117 -8.11 4.83 -0.54
C VAL A 117 -9.28 4.74 -1.52
N THR A 118 -9.95 3.59 -1.62
CA THR A 118 -11.14 3.44 -2.47
C THR A 118 -12.39 4.09 -1.87
N GLN A 119 -12.34 4.52 -0.61
CA GLN A 119 -13.44 5.19 0.09
C GLN A 119 -13.31 6.72 0.05
N SER A 120 -12.11 7.23 -0.20
CA SER A 120 -11.80 8.67 -0.29
C SER A 120 -11.96 9.23 -1.70
N GLU A 121 -11.74 8.41 -2.72
CA GLU A 121 -12.13 8.70 -4.11
C GLU A 121 -13.67 8.63 -4.17
N GLY A 122 -14.33 9.75 -4.43
CA GLY A 122 -15.75 9.97 -4.14
C GLY A 122 -16.73 8.90 -4.64
N ILE A 123 -17.87 8.83 -3.95
CA ILE A 123 -19.12 8.11 -4.32
C ILE A 123 -19.76 8.76 -5.57
N ALA A 124 -19.00 8.91 -6.65
CA ALA A 124 -19.47 9.42 -7.94
C ALA A 124 -18.96 8.59 -9.14
N GLY A 125 -18.20 7.53 -8.90
CA GLY A 125 -17.80 6.57 -9.93
C GLY A 125 -18.32 5.18 -9.58
N SER A 126 -19.10 4.58 -10.48
CA SER A 126 -19.49 3.17 -10.40
C SER A 126 -18.27 2.29 -10.07
N PRO A 127 -18.41 1.29 -9.17
CA PRO A 127 -17.31 0.42 -8.73
C PRO A 127 -16.69 -0.46 -9.82
N GLU A 128 -17.17 -0.39 -11.07
CA GLU A 128 -16.76 -1.27 -12.16
C GLU A 128 -15.67 -0.68 -13.07
N VAL A 129 -15.40 0.64 -13.04
CA VAL A 129 -14.57 1.29 -14.09
C VAL A 129 -13.10 1.46 -13.69
N THR A 130 -12.77 1.64 -12.41
CA THR A 130 -11.39 1.99 -12.01
C THR A 130 -10.45 0.79 -11.93
N THR A 131 -10.97 -0.43 -11.70
CA THR A 131 -10.15 -1.64 -11.54
C THR A 131 -9.55 -2.14 -12.86
N ARG A 132 -10.08 -1.70 -14.02
CA ARG A 132 -9.73 -2.31 -15.32
C ARG A 132 -8.46 -1.75 -15.97
N ARG A 133 -8.01 -0.53 -15.63
CA ARG A 133 -6.90 0.12 -16.35
C ARG A 133 -5.48 -0.31 -15.94
N VAL A 134 -5.31 -1.00 -14.82
CA VAL A 134 -3.98 -1.43 -14.34
C VAL A 134 -3.63 -2.87 -14.77
N LEU A 135 -4.59 -3.63 -15.31
CA LEU A 135 -4.41 -5.07 -15.60
C LEU A 135 -4.52 -5.48 -17.07
N ASP A 136 -4.68 -4.56 -18.02
CA ASP A 136 -4.65 -4.90 -19.46
C ASP A 136 -3.20 -5.02 -19.97
N GLY A 137 -2.49 -6.01 -19.41
CA GLY A 137 -1.35 -6.69 -20.00
C GLY A 137 -1.74 -8.13 -20.29
N GLY A 138 -2.55 -8.34 -21.32
CA GLY A 138 -2.68 -9.61 -22.07
C GLY A 138 -3.18 -10.86 -21.32
N GLY A 139 -4.46 -11.19 -21.49
CA GLY A 139 -4.96 -12.55 -21.25
C GLY A 139 -6.48 -12.65 -21.07
N ARG A 140 -7.18 -13.17 -22.08
CA ARG A 140 -8.62 -13.46 -22.03
C ARG A 140 -8.95 -14.46 -20.92
N LEU A 141 -9.84 -14.10 -19.99
CA LEU A 141 -10.58 -15.06 -19.15
C LEU A 141 -12.05 -14.63 -19.02
N GLY A 142 -12.94 -15.62 -19.12
CA GLY A 142 -14.40 -15.48 -19.25
C GLY A 142 -15.14 -14.98 -18.00
N PRO A 143 -16.49 -14.93 -18.04
CA PRO A 143 -17.28 -14.16 -17.09
C PRO A 143 -17.34 -14.86 -15.71
N VAL A 144 -16.94 -14.15 -14.66
CA VAL A 144 -17.15 -14.57 -13.27
C VAL A 144 -18.36 -13.84 -12.70
N ARG A 145 -19.35 -14.64 -12.30
CA ARG A 145 -20.59 -14.23 -11.62
C ARG A 145 -20.29 -13.45 -10.34
N SER A 146 -21.03 -12.36 -10.16
CA SER A 146 -21.11 -11.50 -8.98
C SER A 146 -21.40 -12.27 -7.69
N SER A 147 -21.02 -11.66 -6.56
CA SER A 147 -21.23 -12.05 -5.16
C SER A 147 -20.14 -12.90 -4.51
N ARG A 148 -19.03 -12.23 -4.14
CA ARG A 148 -18.29 -12.55 -2.93
C ARG A 148 -17.46 -11.34 -2.50
N PHE A 149 -17.60 -10.99 -1.22
CA PHE A 149 -16.80 -10.01 -0.49
C PHE A 149 -15.33 -10.09 -0.90
N PHE A 150 -14.70 -8.92 -1.10
CA PHE A 150 -13.33 -8.75 -1.55
C PHE A 150 -12.36 -9.36 -0.52
N GLN A 151 -12.13 -10.66 -0.65
CA GLN A 151 -11.13 -11.40 0.09
C GLN A 151 -9.78 -10.97 -0.49
N CYS A 152 -8.95 -10.36 0.35
CA CYS A 152 -7.56 -10.12 0.08
C CYS A 152 -6.90 -11.47 -0.24
N ARG A 153 -6.84 -11.83 -1.52
CA ARG A 153 -6.06 -12.96 -1.98
C ARG A 153 -4.64 -12.46 -2.12
N LEU A 154 -3.87 -12.62 -1.05
CA LEU A 154 -2.41 -12.61 -1.07
C LEU A 154 -1.95 -13.57 -2.17
N SER A 155 -1.58 -13.01 -3.33
CA SER A 155 -0.72 -13.71 -4.27
C SER A 155 0.70 -13.48 -3.80
N VAL A 156 1.24 -14.41 -3.03
CA VAL A 156 2.68 -14.67 -3.10
C VAL A 156 2.90 -15.29 -4.48
N SER A 157 3.11 -14.46 -5.50
CA SER A 157 3.51 -14.95 -6.81
C SER A 157 4.97 -15.40 -6.68
N MET A 158 5.15 -16.66 -6.32
CA MET A 158 6.37 -17.41 -6.60
C MET A 158 6.39 -17.65 -8.11
N TRP A 159 6.92 -16.68 -8.86
CA TRP A 159 7.13 -16.84 -10.29
C TRP A 159 8.44 -17.62 -10.50
N PRO A 160 8.46 -18.70 -11.29
CA PRO A 160 9.66 -19.51 -11.45
C PRO A 160 10.79 -18.70 -12.08
N ALA A 161 11.93 -18.69 -11.40
CA ALA A 161 13.21 -18.35 -11.98
C ALA A 161 13.67 -19.46 -12.95
N ARG A 162 14.46 -19.05 -13.95
CA ARG A 162 15.30 -19.81 -14.90
C ARG A 162 14.67 -20.00 -16.30
N HIS A 163 15.37 -19.79 -17.42
CA HIS A 163 16.81 -19.88 -17.69
C HIS A 163 17.29 -18.78 -18.67
N CYS A 164 18.44 -18.17 -18.39
CA CYS A 164 19.33 -17.64 -19.43
C CYS A 164 20.54 -18.58 -19.50
N ASP A 165 20.41 -19.63 -20.30
CA ASP A 165 21.57 -20.36 -20.84
C ASP A 165 21.76 -19.86 -22.28
N GLY A 166 22.95 -19.33 -22.57
CA GLY A 166 23.22 -18.70 -23.87
C GLY A 166 24.64 -18.19 -24.03
N GLY A 167 25.64 -19.04 -23.82
CA GLY A 167 26.86 -19.04 -24.62
C GLY A 167 27.04 -20.46 -25.22
N PRO A 168 27.88 -20.69 -26.24
CA PRO A 168 28.88 -19.81 -26.86
C PRO A 168 28.77 -19.68 -28.39
N MET A 169 29.50 -18.71 -28.96
CA MET A 169 30.37 -18.84 -30.14
C MET A 169 31.43 -17.73 -30.06
#